data_AF-A0A3A9EHB3-F1
#
_entry.id   AF-A0A3A9EHB3-F1
#
_cell.length_a   1.000
_cell.length_b   1.000
_cell.length_c   1.000
_cell.angle_alpha   90.00
_cell.angle_beta   90.00
_cell.angle_gamma   90.00
#
_symmetry.space_group_name_H-M   'P 1'
#
loop_
_entity.id
_entity.type
_entity.pdbx_description
1 polymer ?
#
loop_
_entity_poly.entity_id
_entity_poly.type
_entity_poly.pdbx_seq_one_letter_code
_entity_poly.pdbx_strand_id
1 'polypeptide(L)'
;MPNIAPLIFVAAPMFCVLSGVTLLAHIYNLNNIKAKTVGDGQHGTARWATKSEIKRVYRHVPYTPERWREQAEHNQEPTTENGEPLPQGIVVGCTGRKETMAMIDTGDVHTMMIGAAGVGKTAYWLYPCIEYACASGMSWLSSDTKGDLARNYGTIAEKYGYHVSVIDLRNPTRSHGNNLLHLVNKYMDAYLECPDQLAYKAKAEKYAKIIAKTIIMSGMDGSSFGDNAYFYDAAEGLLTATILLVAEFCEPQKRHIVSVFKIIQELLAPSQQKGQNQFQQLMAMLQNDHKAKWFAGAALNTFKESMASVMGTALSRLNSFLDSELEVRHEVA
;
A
#
# COMPACT_ATOMS: atom_id res chain seq x y z
N MET A 1 -91.72 -41.97 -3.23
CA MET A 1 -90.51 -41.20 -2.86
C MET A 1 -89.56 -41.25 -4.04
N PRO A 2 -89.12 -40.12 -4.62
CA PRO A 2 -88.27 -40.15 -5.80
C PRO A 2 -86.92 -40.81 -5.47
N ASN A 3 -86.41 -41.60 -6.40
CA ASN A 3 -85.19 -42.38 -6.22
C ASN A 3 -83.98 -41.43 -6.29
N ILE A 4 -83.49 -40.98 -5.13
CA ILE A 4 -82.38 -40.01 -4.98
C ILE A 4 -81.01 -40.67 -5.20
N ALA A 5 -80.95 -42.01 -5.18
CA ALA A 5 -79.74 -42.80 -5.37
C ALA A 5 -78.91 -42.46 -6.64
N PRO A 6 -79.50 -42.33 -7.86
CA PRO A 6 -78.75 -41.94 -9.05
C PRO A 6 -78.17 -40.53 -8.96
N LEU A 7 -78.86 -39.60 -8.28
CA LEU A 7 -78.39 -38.23 -8.11
C LEU A 7 -77.14 -38.18 -7.21
N ILE A 8 -77.13 -38.96 -6.12
CA ILE A 8 -75.98 -39.08 -5.22
C ILE A 8 -74.79 -39.74 -5.93
N PHE A 9 -75.06 -40.77 -6.74
CA PHE A 9 -74.01 -41.48 -7.50
C PHE A 9 -73.31 -40.60 -8.53
N VAL A 10 -73.98 -39.58 -9.07
CA VAL A 10 -73.38 -38.62 -10.01
C VAL A 10 -72.78 -37.41 -9.27
N ALA A 11 -73.44 -36.91 -8.24
CA ALA A 11 -72.99 -35.72 -7.50
C ALA A 11 -71.72 -35.99 -6.67
N ALA A 12 -71.58 -37.16 -6.06
CA ALA A 12 -70.42 -37.51 -5.24
C ALA A 12 -69.09 -37.52 -6.01
N PRO A 13 -68.95 -38.20 -7.18
CA PRO A 13 -67.71 -38.13 -7.96
C PRO A 13 -67.47 -36.74 -8.53
N MET A 14 -68.51 -36.01 -8.95
CA MET A 14 -68.36 -34.64 -9.45
C MET A 14 -67.83 -33.70 -8.37
N PHE A 15 -68.33 -33.82 -7.13
CA PHE A 15 -67.82 -33.09 -5.98
C PHE A 15 -66.38 -33.46 -5.65
N CYS A 16 -66.02 -34.76 -5.69
CA CYS A 16 -64.64 -35.20 -5.46
C CYS A 16 -63.67 -34.66 -6.53
N VAL A 17 -64.08 -34.63 -7.80
CA VAL A 17 -63.26 -34.08 -8.89
C VAL A 17 -63.09 -32.58 -8.73
N LEU A 18 -64.17 -31.82 -8.48
CA LEU A 18 -64.10 -30.37 -8.30
C LEU A 18 -63.28 -29.97 -7.07
N SER A 19 -63.44 -30.71 -5.97
CA SER A 19 -62.66 -30.53 -4.75
C SER A 19 -61.19 -30.88 -4.98
N GLY A 20 -60.90 -31.97 -5.68
CA GLY A 20 -59.54 -32.39 -6.02
C GLY A 20 -58.82 -31.39 -6.92
N VAL A 21 -59.51 -30.82 -7.92
CA VAL A 21 -58.95 -29.80 -8.82
C VAL A 21 -58.66 -28.51 -8.07
N THR A 22 -59.55 -28.07 -7.17
CA THR A 22 -59.30 -26.87 -6.34
C THR A 22 -58.15 -27.08 -5.35
N LEU A 23 -58.03 -28.26 -4.75
CA LEU A 23 -56.91 -28.62 -3.88
C LEU A 23 -55.58 -28.70 -4.64
N LEU A 24 -55.57 -29.32 -5.82
CA LEU A 24 -54.40 -29.38 -6.70
C LEU A 24 -53.99 -27.99 -7.20
N ALA A 25 -54.95 -27.13 -7.56
CA ALA A 25 -54.69 -25.75 -7.94
C ALA A 25 -54.11 -24.92 -6.78
N HIS A 26 -54.52 -25.20 -5.54
CA HIS A 26 -53.96 -24.54 -4.35
C HIS A 26 -52.57 -25.06 -3.98
N ILE A 27 -52.25 -26.33 -4.28
CA ILE A 27 -50.89 -26.89 -4.14
C ILE A 27 -49.96 -26.33 -5.23
N TYR A 28 -50.47 -26.20 -6.46
CA TYR A 28 -49.82 -25.56 -7.62
C TYR A 28 -50.03 -24.04 -7.67
N ASN A 29 -50.25 -23.40 -6.52
CA ASN A 29 -50.31 -21.95 -6.45
C ASN A 29 -48.95 -21.39 -6.90
N LEU A 30 -48.98 -20.45 -7.85
CA LEU A 30 -47.79 -19.79 -8.42
C LEU A 30 -46.85 -19.19 -7.36
N ASN A 31 -47.37 -18.92 -6.15
CA ASN A 31 -46.60 -18.47 -5.00
C ASN A 31 -45.60 -19.51 -4.45
N ASN A 32 -45.74 -20.80 -4.77
CA ASN A 32 -44.79 -21.86 -4.41
C ASN A 32 -43.77 -22.19 -5.52
N ILE A 33 -43.90 -21.58 -6.70
CA ILE A 33 -42.81 -21.56 -7.66
C ILE A 33 -41.78 -20.60 -7.07
N LYS A 34 -40.79 -21.16 -6.36
CA LYS A 34 -39.58 -20.43 -5.97
C LYS A 34 -39.19 -19.56 -7.16
N ALA A 35 -39.02 -18.25 -6.93
CA ALA A 35 -38.43 -17.34 -7.90
C ALA A 35 -37.09 -17.94 -8.32
N LYS A 36 -37.12 -18.75 -9.39
CA LYS A 36 -35.94 -19.39 -9.94
C LYS A 36 -35.22 -18.22 -10.60
N THR A 37 -34.03 -17.90 -10.10
CA THR A 37 -33.17 -16.87 -10.68
C THR A 37 -33.15 -17.07 -12.19
N VAL A 38 -33.68 -16.10 -12.92
CA VAL A 38 -33.71 -16.12 -14.39
C VAL A 38 -32.28 -16.06 -14.91
N GLY A 39 -31.99 -16.92 -15.88
CA GLY A 39 -30.63 -17.17 -16.38
C GLY A 39 -29.95 -18.30 -15.61
N ASP A 40 -29.65 -19.41 -16.29
CA ASP A 40 -28.86 -20.53 -15.76
C ASP A 40 -27.38 -20.12 -15.61
N GLY A 41 -27.09 -19.08 -14.84
CA GLY A 41 -25.74 -18.56 -14.65
C GLY A 41 -25.11 -17.88 -15.88
N GLN A 42 -25.87 -17.69 -16.96
CA GLN A 42 -25.37 -17.10 -18.23
C GLN A 42 -24.83 -15.67 -18.07
N HIS A 43 -25.26 -14.94 -17.03
CA HIS A 43 -24.77 -13.59 -16.71
C HIS A 43 -24.09 -13.53 -15.33
N GLY A 44 -23.61 -14.67 -14.83
CA GLY A 44 -23.00 -14.79 -13.51
C GLY A 44 -23.99 -15.21 -12.42
N THR A 45 -23.49 -15.95 -11.45
CA THR A 45 -24.24 -16.47 -10.29
C THR A 45 -23.92 -15.72 -9.00
N ALA A 46 -23.31 -14.53 -9.13
CA ALA A 46 -22.95 -13.69 -8.01
C ALA A 46 -24.21 -13.32 -7.24
N ARG A 47 -24.18 -13.57 -5.93
CA ARG A 47 -25.25 -13.22 -5.00
C ARG A 47 -24.65 -12.69 -3.71
N TRP A 48 -25.45 -11.99 -2.94
CA TRP A 48 -25.08 -11.59 -1.59
C TRP A 48 -24.76 -12.83 -0.73
N ALA A 49 -23.77 -12.65 0.15
CA ALA A 49 -23.37 -13.69 1.09
C ALA A 49 -24.51 -13.97 2.08
N THR A 50 -24.72 -15.25 2.38
CA THR A 50 -25.63 -15.68 3.44
C THR A 50 -24.99 -15.48 4.81
N LYS A 51 -25.81 -15.42 5.87
CA LYS A 51 -25.31 -15.32 7.26
C LYS A 51 -24.36 -16.46 7.62
N SER A 52 -24.64 -17.67 7.15
CA SER A 52 -23.78 -18.84 7.38
C SER A 52 -22.42 -18.71 6.68
N GLU A 53 -22.40 -18.14 5.47
CA GLU A 53 -21.16 -17.86 4.75
C GLU A 53 -20.35 -16.77 5.45
N ILE A 54 -20.98 -15.67 5.87
CA ILE A 54 -20.34 -14.59 6.64
C ILE A 54 -19.70 -15.15 7.92
N LYS A 55 -20.43 -15.99 8.67
CA LYS A 55 -19.92 -16.63 9.91
C LYS A 55 -18.73 -17.56 9.66
N ARG A 56 -18.68 -18.21 8.49
CA ARG A 56 -17.59 -19.12 8.12
C ARG A 56 -16.37 -18.38 7.59
N VAL A 57 -16.58 -17.30 6.84
CA VAL A 57 -15.52 -16.55 6.17
C VAL A 57 -14.79 -15.64 7.15
N TYR A 58 -15.50 -14.90 7.99
CA TYR A 58 -14.88 -13.93 8.90
C TYR A 58 -14.69 -14.50 10.31
N ARG A 59 -13.56 -14.15 10.94
CA ARG A 59 -13.37 -14.37 12.37
C ARG A 59 -14.20 -13.36 13.14
N HIS A 60 -14.95 -13.85 14.12
CA HIS A 60 -15.81 -13.01 14.95
C HIS A 60 -15.14 -12.82 16.30
N VAL A 61 -14.75 -11.58 16.61
CA VAL A 61 -13.97 -11.24 17.81
C VAL A 61 -14.73 -10.20 18.63
N PRO A 62 -14.89 -10.37 19.96
CA PRO A 62 -15.42 -9.33 20.83
C PRO A 62 -14.54 -8.08 20.75
N TYR A 63 -15.12 -6.97 20.31
CA TYR A 63 -14.39 -5.73 20.07
C TYR A 63 -14.28 -4.93 21.38
N THR A 64 -13.17 -5.13 22.10
CA THR A 64 -12.99 -4.69 23.49
C THR A 64 -11.73 -3.81 23.66
N PRO A 65 -11.70 -2.62 23.03
CA PRO A 65 -10.51 -1.76 23.02
C PRO A 65 -10.06 -1.29 24.40
N GLU A 66 -10.97 -1.09 25.34
CA GLU A 66 -10.62 -0.70 26.72
C GLU A 66 -9.76 -1.79 27.39
N ARG A 67 -10.18 -3.06 27.28
CA ARG A 67 -9.42 -4.22 27.78
C ARG A 67 -8.06 -4.33 27.08
N TRP A 68 -8.01 -4.17 25.77
CA TRP A 68 -6.75 -4.27 25.01
C TRP A 68 -5.75 -3.21 25.44
N ARG A 69 -6.21 -1.97 25.66
CA ARG A 69 -5.38 -0.88 26.17
C ARG A 69 -4.90 -1.15 27.59
N GLU A 70 -5.76 -1.65 28.47
CA GLU A 70 -5.37 -2.02 29.85
C GLU A 70 -4.30 -3.13 29.85
N GLN A 71 -4.45 -4.16 29.02
CA GLN A 71 -3.45 -5.21 28.86
C GLN A 71 -2.12 -4.62 28.37
N ALA A 72 -2.16 -3.79 27.34
CA ALA A 72 -0.97 -3.15 26.78
C ALA A 72 -0.25 -2.23 27.77
N GLU A 73 -0.99 -1.45 28.58
CA GLU A 73 -0.42 -0.60 29.64
C GLU A 73 0.31 -1.42 30.71
N HIS A 74 -0.06 -2.69 30.92
CA HIS A 74 0.64 -3.63 31.79
C HIS A 74 1.74 -4.43 31.07
N ASN A 75 2.14 -4.01 29.86
CA ASN A 75 3.09 -4.70 28.97
C ASN A 75 2.67 -6.14 28.64
N GLN A 76 1.36 -6.39 28.57
CA GLN A 76 0.79 -7.67 28.14
C GLN A 76 0.28 -7.55 26.71
N GLU A 77 0.50 -8.58 25.91
CA GLU A 77 -0.08 -8.65 24.57
C GLU A 77 -1.61 -8.73 24.67
N PRO A 78 -2.35 -7.90 23.92
CA PRO A 78 -3.79 -7.97 23.90
C PRO A 78 -4.30 -9.34 23.41
N THR A 79 -5.26 -9.90 24.14
CA THR A 79 -5.81 -11.23 23.85
C THR A 79 -7.33 -11.19 23.74
N THR A 80 -7.87 -12.25 23.15
CA THR A 80 -9.29 -12.59 23.30
C THR A 80 -9.65 -12.89 24.76
N GLU A 81 -10.96 -13.02 25.03
CA GLU A 81 -11.46 -13.34 26.37
C GLU A 81 -10.90 -14.65 26.93
N ASN A 82 -10.64 -15.61 26.05
CA ASN A 82 -10.10 -16.93 26.38
C ASN A 82 -8.57 -16.95 26.52
N GLY A 83 -7.90 -15.80 26.38
CA GLY A 83 -6.43 -15.70 26.44
C GLY A 83 -5.71 -16.07 25.14
N GLU A 84 -6.43 -16.32 24.04
CA GLU A 84 -5.82 -16.56 22.73
C GLU A 84 -5.40 -15.23 22.06
N PRO A 85 -4.31 -15.21 21.27
CA PRO A 85 -3.91 -14.03 20.50
C PRO A 85 -5.02 -13.54 19.56
N LEU A 86 -5.10 -12.23 19.35
CA LEU A 86 -6.04 -11.64 18.41
C LEU A 86 -5.65 -12.00 16.96
N PRO A 87 -6.58 -12.49 16.12
CA PRO A 87 -6.26 -12.80 14.73
C PRO A 87 -5.98 -11.52 13.94
N GLN A 88 -4.86 -11.47 13.23
CA GLN A 88 -4.52 -10.35 12.35
C GLN A 88 -5.45 -10.31 11.14
N GLY A 89 -5.86 -9.10 10.74
CA GLY A 89 -6.77 -8.91 9.61
C GLY A 89 -7.52 -7.58 9.63
N ILE A 90 -8.35 -7.36 8.61
CA ILE A 90 -9.09 -6.12 8.41
C ILE A 90 -10.47 -6.24 9.05
N VAL A 91 -10.89 -5.21 9.80
CA VAL A 91 -12.26 -5.09 10.30
C VAL A 91 -13.18 -4.74 9.12
N VAL A 92 -14.02 -5.69 8.71
CA VAL A 92 -14.94 -5.52 7.56
C VAL A 92 -16.37 -5.19 7.99
N GLY A 93 -16.69 -5.35 9.27
CA GLY A 93 -17.99 -5.04 9.82
C GLY A 93 -18.10 -5.40 11.29
N CYS A 94 -19.26 -5.18 11.87
CA CYS A 94 -19.57 -5.61 13.23
C CYS A 94 -21.05 -6.03 13.35
N THR A 95 -21.34 -6.80 14.38
CA THR A 95 -22.70 -7.12 14.82
C THR A 95 -22.85 -6.88 16.32
N GLY A 96 -24.09 -6.81 16.80
CA GLY A 96 -24.40 -6.61 18.22
C GLY A 96 -24.64 -5.15 18.60
N ARG A 97 -25.56 -4.93 19.56
CA ARG A 97 -25.95 -3.59 20.05
C ARG A 97 -25.38 -3.26 21.44
N LYS A 98 -25.18 -4.27 22.28
CA LYS A 98 -24.66 -4.14 23.65
C LYS A 98 -23.20 -4.59 23.72
N GLU A 99 -22.93 -5.75 23.14
CA GLU A 99 -21.58 -6.28 22.94
C GLU A 99 -21.28 -6.27 21.45
N THR A 100 -20.27 -5.50 21.05
CA THR A 100 -19.87 -5.38 19.65
C THR A 100 -18.97 -6.55 19.28
N MET A 101 -19.41 -7.35 18.31
CA MET A 101 -18.62 -8.42 17.70
C MET A 101 -18.09 -7.93 16.36
N ALA A 102 -16.78 -7.73 16.27
CA ALA A 102 -16.12 -7.38 15.01
C ALA A 102 -15.98 -8.60 14.10
N MET A 103 -16.15 -8.38 12.81
CA MET A 103 -15.87 -9.35 11.75
C MET A 103 -14.50 -9.01 11.15
N ILE A 104 -13.56 -9.93 11.30
CA ILE A 104 -12.18 -9.78 10.87
C ILE A 104 -11.97 -10.68 9.65
N ASP A 105 -11.58 -10.06 8.54
CA ASP A 105 -11.06 -10.78 7.37
C ASP A 105 -9.56 -10.99 7.57
N THR A 106 -9.19 -12.25 7.80
CA THR A 106 -7.79 -12.66 8.03
C THR A 106 -7.07 -13.03 6.73
N GLY A 107 -7.70 -12.83 5.57
CA GLY A 107 -7.08 -13.04 4.26
C GLY A 107 -6.17 -11.88 3.85
N ASP A 108 -5.24 -12.16 2.94
CA ASP A 108 -4.41 -11.15 2.28
C ASP A 108 -5.22 -10.39 1.22
N VAL A 109 -6.16 -9.57 1.67
CA VAL A 109 -7.11 -8.83 0.82
C VAL A 109 -6.87 -7.33 0.88
N HIS A 110 -7.04 -6.66 -0.26
CA HIS A 110 -7.12 -5.21 -0.31
C HIS A 110 -8.57 -4.76 -0.15
N THR A 111 -8.80 -3.80 0.73
CA THR A 111 -10.14 -3.26 0.99
C THR A 111 -10.24 -1.80 0.54
N MET A 112 -11.34 -1.47 -0.14
CA MET A 112 -11.66 -0.12 -0.57
C MET A 112 -12.94 0.35 0.12
N MET A 113 -12.84 1.42 0.91
CA MET A 113 -14.01 2.08 1.48
C MET A 113 -14.44 3.27 0.60
N ILE A 114 -15.63 3.19 0.01
CA ILE A 114 -16.22 4.25 -0.79
C ILE A 114 -17.33 4.93 0.01
N GLY A 115 -17.30 6.26 0.09
CA GLY A 115 -18.36 7.02 0.76
C GLY A 115 -18.17 8.53 0.65
N ALA A 116 -19.27 9.28 0.72
CA ALA A 116 -19.26 10.74 0.68
C ALA A 116 -18.59 11.36 1.93
N ALA A 117 -18.39 12.68 1.93
CA ALA A 117 -17.98 13.38 3.15
C ALA A 117 -19.08 13.25 4.23
N GLY A 118 -18.68 13.18 5.51
CA GLY A 118 -19.62 13.11 6.63
C GLY A 118 -20.22 11.73 6.93
N VAL A 119 -20.07 10.72 6.06
CA VAL A 119 -20.59 9.35 6.31
C VAL A 119 -19.81 8.57 7.39
N GLY A 120 -18.80 9.20 7.99
CA GLY A 120 -18.01 8.62 9.07
C GLY A 120 -16.96 7.59 8.64
N LYS A 121 -16.38 7.72 7.44
CA LYS A 121 -15.26 6.86 6.98
C LYS A 121 -14.14 6.72 8.01
N THR A 122 -13.74 7.86 8.59
CA THR A 122 -12.68 7.91 9.60
C THR A 122 -13.17 7.32 10.93
N ALA A 123 -14.29 7.81 11.45
CA ALA A 123 -14.76 7.49 12.79
C ALA A 123 -15.29 6.05 12.94
N TYR A 124 -16.04 5.55 11.96
CA TYR A 124 -16.74 4.26 12.06
C TYR A 124 -16.02 3.09 11.39
N TRP A 125 -14.97 3.35 10.60
CA TRP A 125 -14.23 2.28 9.93
C TRP A 125 -12.72 2.39 10.16
N LEU A 126 -12.11 3.51 9.79
CA LEU A 126 -10.65 3.65 9.88
C LEU A 126 -10.11 3.58 11.32
N TYR A 127 -10.70 4.32 12.26
CA TYR A 127 -10.30 4.28 13.66
C TYR A 127 -10.48 2.89 14.29
N PRO A 128 -11.62 2.20 14.10
CA PRO A 128 -11.74 0.82 14.54
C PRO A 128 -10.70 -0.13 13.94
N CYS A 129 -10.38 0.03 12.65
CA CYS A 129 -9.33 -0.74 11.99
C CYS A 129 -7.95 -0.48 12.60
N ILE A 130 -7.60 0.79 12.88
CA ILE A 130 -6.30 1.15 13.47
C ILE A 130 -6.20 0.63 14.91
N GLU A 131 -7.24 0.81 15.72
CA GLU A 131 -7.28 0.26 17.08
C GLU A 131 -7.07 -1.26 17.08
N TYR A 132 -7.76 -1.97 16.17
CA TYR A 132 -7.61 -3.41 16.03
C TYR A 132 -6.21 -3.81 15.52
N ALA A 133 -5.64 -3.03 14.60
CA ALA A 133 -4.29 -3.23 14.12
C ALA A 133 -3.27 -3.10 15.25
N CYS A 134 -3.40 -2.08 16.10
CA CYS A 134 -2.57 -1.91 17.28
C CYS A 134 -2.72 -3.09 18.25
N ALA A 135 -3.97 -3.49 18.55
CA ALA A 135 -4.22 -4.58 19.49
C ALA A 135 -3.70 -5.95 18.99
N SER A 136 -3.81 -6.21 17.69
CA SER A 136 -3.34 -7.48 17.07
C SER A 136 -1.86 -7.47 16.65
N GLY A 137 -1.13 -6.40 16.96
CA GLY A 137 0.30 -6.29 16.66
C GLY A 137 0.64 -6.08 15.18
N MET A 138 -0.30 -5.61 14.37
CA MET A 138 -0.07 -5.31 12.95
C MET A 138 0.61 -3.94 12.78
N SER A 139 1.71 -3.91 12.03
CA SER A 139 2.32 -2.65 11.56
C SER A 139 1.47 -2.01 10.47
N TRP A 140 1.36 -0.68 10.48
CA TRP A 140 0.60 0.05 9.48
C TRP A 140 1.30 1.34 9.05
N LEU A 141 1.01 1.77 7.82
CA LEU A 141 1.43 3.04 7.23
C LEU A 141 0.17 3.74 6.71
N SER A 142 0.05 5.04 6.95
CA SER A 142 -1.13 5.80 6.50
C SER A 142 -0.75 7.16 5.91
N SER A 143 -1.47 7.56 4.87
CA SER A 143 -1.44 8.91 4.32
C SER A 143 -2.46 9.81 5.03
N ASP A 144 -2.00 10.49 6.08
CA ASP A 144 -2.87 11.34 6.91
C ASP A 144 -2.88 12.79 6.43
N THR A 145 -3.66 13.07 5.39
CA THR A 145 -3.75 14.42 4.79
C THR A 145 -4.33 15.47 5.72
N LYS A 146 -5.06 15.07 6.77
CA LYS A 146 -5.68 15.98 7.76
C LYS A 146 -4.91 16.11 9.06
N GLY A 147 -3.99 15.17 9.33
CA GLY A 147 -3.32 15.06 10.63
C GLY A 147 -4.22 14.52 11.74
N ASP A 148 -5.37 13.92 11.40
CA ASP A 148 -6.33 13.43 12.39
C ASP A 148 -5.89 12.09 13.00
N LEU A 149 -5.26 11.22 12.21
CA LEU A 149 -4.79 9.92 12.68
C LEU A 149 -3.60 10.11 13.61
N ALA A 150 -2.60 10.89 13.21
CA ALA A 150 -1.44 11.15 14.05
C ALA A 150 -1.83 11.77 15.39
N ARG A 151 -2.77 12.74 15.38
CA ARG A 151 -3.25 13.40 16.61
C ARG A 151 -4.07 12.49 17.52
N ASN A 152 -5.00 11.71 16.95
CA ASN A 152 -5.94 10.92 17.76
C ASN A 152 -5.39 9.55 18.14
N TYR A 153 -4.56 8.95 17.29
CA TYR A 153 -4.09 7.57 17.43
C TYR A 153 -2.59 7.42 17.63
N GLY A 154 -1.78 8.47 17.46
CA GLY A 154 -0.34 8.40 17.72
C GLY A 154 -0.03 7.94 19.14
N THR A 155 -0.53 8.67 20.15
CA THR A 155 -0.34 8.30 21.56
C THR A 155 -1.01 7.00 21.94
N ILE A 156 -2.13 6.63 21.30
CA ILE A 156 -2.78 5.34 21.54
C ILE A 156 -1.88 4.20 21.04
N ALA A 157 -1.32 4.31 19.83
CA ALA A 157 -0.40 3.31 19.30
C ALA A 157 0.87 3.17 20.16
N GLU A 158 1.40 4.27 20.69
CA GLU A 158 2.53 4.23 21.63
C GLU A 158 2.21 3.43 22.90
N LYS A 159 0.98 3.53 23.44
CA LYS A 159 0.53 2.69 24.57
C LYS A 159 0.50 1.20 24.24
N TYR A 160 0.30 0.86 22.97
CA TYR A 160 0.41 -0.52 22.48
C TYR A 160 1.88 -0.94 22.20
N GLY A 161 2.87 -0.10 22.54
CA GLY A 161 4.30 -0.39 22.35
C GLY A 161 4.83 -0.06 20.95
N TYR A 162 4.08 0.66 20.13
CA TYR A 162 4.52 0.99 18.76
C TYR A 162 5.53 2.14 18.76
N HIS A 163 6.51 2.03 17.84
CA HIS A 163 7.34 3.16 17.45
C HIS A 163 6.62 4.00 16.41
N VAL A 164 6.03 5.12 16.83
CA VAL A 164 5.29 6.02 15.94
C VAL A 164 6.25 7.01 15.28
N SER A 165 6.29 6.99 13.95
CA SER A 165 7.03 7.96 13.13
C SER A 165 6.09 8.69 12.19
N VAL A 166 6.15 10.02 12.21
CA VAL A 166 5.39 10.91 11.32
C VAL A 166 6.34 11.59 10.34
N ILE A 167 6.04 11.42 9.05
CA ILE A 167 6.67 12.16 7.95
C ILE A 167 5.73 13.31 7.56
N ASP A 168 5.95 14.49 8.15
CA ASP A 168 5.20 15.70 7.79
C ASP A 168 5.85 16.38 6.58
N LEU A 169 5.21 16.26 5.42
CA LEU A 169 5.65 16.89 4.17
C LEU A 169 5.27 18.38 4.08
N ARG A 170 4.40 18.87 4.98
CA ARG A 170 4.01 20.28 5.04
C ARG A 170 4.90 21.10 5.96
N ASN A 171 5.39 20.50 7.04
CA ASN A 171 6.34 21.13 7.97
C ASN A 171 7.52 20.18 8.22
N PRO A 172 8.49 20.09 7.29
CA PRO A 172 9.58 19.14 7.40
C PRO A 172 10.43 19.29 8.67
N THR A 173 10.54 20.51 9.20
CA THR A 173 11.26 20.81 10.45
C THR A 173 10.65 20.16 11.69
N ARG A 174 9.35 19.84 11.66
CA ARG A 174 8.61 19.17 12.75
C ARG A 174 8.42 17.66 12.52
N SER A 175 8.92 17.16 11.40
CA SER A 175 8.87 15.75 10.99
C SER A 175 9.96 14.93 11.67
N HIS A 176 9.79 13.61 11.78
CA HIS A 176 10.88 12.72 12.21
C HIS A 176 12.01 12.64 11.18
N GLY A 177 11.72 13.04 9.93
CA GLY A 177 12.67 12.99 8.82
C GLY A 177 12.86 11.56 8.30
N ASN A 178 13.30 11.45 7.05
CA ASN A 178 13.61 10.18 6.43
C ASN A 178 14.71 10.37 5.39
N ASN A 179 15.85 9.71 5.56
CA ASN A 179 16.87 9.67 4.53
C ASN A 179 16.52 8.59 3.51
N LEU A 180 16.16 9.01 2.29
CA LEU A 180 15.85 8.10 1.18
C LEU A 180 16.98 7.10 0.91
N LEU A 181 18.24 7.51 1.13
CA LEU A 181 19.41 6.68 0.89
C LEU A 181 19.72 5.73 2.06
N HIS A 182 18.93 5.72 3.15
CA HIS A 182 19.23 4.93 4.35
C HIS A 182 19.55 3.45 4.06
N LEU A 183 18.70 2.77 3.26
CA LEU A 183 18.95 1.36 2.91
C LEU A 183 20.15 1.20 1.99
N VAL A 184 20.41 2.14 1.07
CA VAL A 184 21.62 2.11 0.23
C VAL A 184 22.85 2.23 1.10
N ASN A 185 22.89 3.22 2.01
CA ASN A 185 23.99 3.46 2.93
C ASN A 185 24.23 2.24 3.82
N LYS A 186 23.18 1.71 4.47
CA LYS A 186 23.27 0.52 5.34
C LYS A 186 23.89 -0.69 4.64
N TYR A 187 23.47 -0.96 3.40
CA TYR A 187 24.00 -2.10 2.65
C TYR A 187 25.35 -1.82 2.01
N MET A 188 25.68 -0.55 1.72
CA MET A 188 27.01 -0.15 1.27
C MET A 188 28.02 -0.29 2.40
N ASP A 189 27.69 0.20 3.60
CA ASP A 189 28.54 0.07 4.80
C ASP A 189 28.81 -1.41 5.11
N ALA A 190 27.77 -2.25 5.13
CA ALA A 190 27.92 -3.69 5.33
C ALA A 190 28.79 -4.37 4.25
N TYR A 191 28.78 -3.87 3.01
CA TYR A 191 29.65 -4.35 1.96
C TYR A 191 31.10 -3.90 2.13
N LEU A 192 31.34 -2.65 2.54
CA LEU A 192 32.68 -2.13 2.81
C LEU A 192 33.33 -2.83 4.01
N GLU A 193 32.55 -3.21 5.01
CA GLU A 193 33.02 -4.02 6.15
C GLU A 193 33.29 -5.48 5.76
N CYS A 194 32.46 -6.07 4.89
CA CYS A 194 32.54 -7.47 4.46
C CYS A 194 32.49 -7.60 2.92
N PRO A 195 33.60 -7.29 2.20
CA PRO A 195 33.61 -7.25 0.74
C PRO A 195 33.30 -8.60 0.06
N ASP A 196 33.53 -9.71 0.74
CA ASP A 196 33.24 -11.06 0.22
C ASP A 196 31.73 -11.34 0.11
N GLN A 197 30.89 -10.60 0.85
CA GLN A 197 29.45 -10.79 0.84
C GLN A 197 28.77 -9.92 -0.22
N LEU A 198 28.87 -10.34 -1.48
CA LEU A 198 28.30 -9.66 -2.64
C LEU A 198 26.78 -9.39 -2.54
N ALA A 199 26.05 -10.13 -1.69
CA ALA A 199 24.64 -9.89 -1.42
C ALA A 199 24.36 -8.49 -0.87
N TYR A 200 25.27 -7.90 -0.09
CA TYR A 200 25.12 -6.53 0.42
C TYR A 200 25.25 -5.51 -0.71
N LYS A 201 26.29 -5.64 -1.54
CA LYS A 201 26.47 -4.79 -2.73
C LYS A 201 25.25 -4.85 -3.65
N ALA A 202 24.76 -6.05 -3.95
CA ALA A 202 23.58 -6.24 -4.80
C ALA A 202 22.31 -5.59 -4.21
N LYS A 203 22.15 -5.60 -2.87
CA LYS A 203 21.06 -4.90 -2.20
C LYS A 203 21.21 -3.39 -2.33
N ALA A 204 22.40 -2.82 -2.07
CA ALA A 204 22.66 -1.39 -2.24
C ALA A 204 22.34 -0.92 -3.66
N GLU A 205 22.82 -1.65 -4.68
CA GLU A 205 22.53 -1.42 -6.10
C GLU A 205 21.02 -1.48 -6.39
N LYS A 206 20.32 -2.49 -5.89
CA LYS A 206 18.87 -2.64 -6.06
C LYS A 206 18.10 -1.46 -5.47
N TYR A 207 18.42 -1.04 -4.25
CA TYR A 207 17.74 0.09 -3.61
C TYR A 207 18.06 1.41 -4.31
N ALA A 208 19.31 1.64 -4.73
CA ALA A 208 19.69 2.82 -5.49
C ALA A 208 18.88 2.92 -6.80
N LYS A 209 18.73 1.80 -7.52
CA LYS A 209 17.92 1.73 -8.74
C LYS A 209 16.44 2.00 -8.48
N ILE A 210 15.87 1.43 -7.41
CA ILE A 210 14.46 1.67 -7.04
C ILE A 210 14.25 3.16 -6.76
N ILE A 211 15.13 3.79 -5.96
CA ILE A 211 15.04 5.22 -5.65
C ILE A 211 15.12 6.06 -6.93
N ALA A 212 16.11 5.81 -7.79
CA ALA A 212 16.29 6.54 -9.03
C ALA A 212 15.07 6.43 -9.93
N LYS A 213 14.58 5.20 -10.14
CA LYS A 213 13.40 4.93 -10.96
C LYS A 213 12.15 5.63 -10.40
N THR A 214 11.92 5.55 -9.09
CA THR A 214 10.78 6.22 -8.44
C THR A 214 10.84 7.73 -8.60
N ILE A 215 12.01 8.36 -8.44
CA ILE A 215 12.18 9.81 -8.60
C ILE A 215 11.95 10.22 -10.07
N ILE A 216 12.59 9.54 -11.02
CA ILE A 216 12.51 9.90 -12.43
C ILE A 216 11.09 9.72 -12.99
N MET A 217 10.41 8.65 -12.60
CA MET A 217 9.05 8.33 -13.05
C MET A 217 7.95 9.06 -12.27
N SER A 218 8.28 9.77 -11.19
CA SER A 218 7.28 10.45 -10.36
C SER A 218 6.49 11.50 -11.16
N GLY A 219 5.16 11.42 -11.09
CA GLY A 219 4.25 12.38 -11.72
C GLY A 219 4.06 12.24 -13.24
N MET A 220 4.25 11.04 -13.81
CA MET A 220 4.06 10.78 -15.24
C MET A 220 2.85 9.87 -15.52
N ASP A 221 1.97 10.33 -16.42
CA ASP A 221 0.98 9.49 -17.07
C ASP A 221 1.65 8.73 -18.23
N GLY A 222 1.36 7.44 -18.38
CA GLY A 222 2.04 6.52 -19.32
C GLY A 222 1.97 6.88 -20.81
N SER A 223 1.31 7.97 -21.19
CA SER A 223 1.10 8.43 -22.56
C SER A 223 2.27 9.24 -23.16
N SER A 224 3.23 9.72 -22.36
CA SER A 224 4.35 10.58 -22.83
C SER A 224 5.69 9.86 -23.04
N PHE A 225 5.73 8.53 -23.00
CA PHE A 225 6.99 7.76 -23.06
C PHE A 225 7.65 7.68 -24.44
N GLY A 226 6.89 7.80 -25.54
CA GLY A 226 7.35 7.43 -26.88
C GLY A 226 8.67 8.06 -27.32
N ASP A 227 8.73 9.39 -27.39
CA ASP A 227 9.89 10.07 -27.99
C ASP A 227 11.02 10.38 -26.99
N ASN A 228 10.73 10.33 -25.69
CA ASN A 228 11.67 10.75 -24.63
C ASN A 228 12.17 9.61 -23.73
N ALA A 229 11.75 8.35 -23.96
CA ALA A 229 12.14 7.20 -23.14
C ALA A 229 13.65 7.10 -22.92
N TYR A 230 14.44 7.36 -23.97
CA TYR A 230 15.90 7.34 -23.90
C TYR A 230 16.46 8.30 -22.83
N PHE A 231 15.94 9.53 -22.75
CA PHE A 231 16.39 10.52 -21.76
C PHE A 231 16.04 10.11 -20.34
N TYR A 232 14.88 9.48 -20.14
CA TYR A 232 14.47 8.98 -18.83
C TYR A 232 15.32 7.80 -18.38
N ASP A 233 15.60 6.84 -19.28
CA ASP A 233 16.46 5.70 -18.98
C ASP A 233 17.90 6.14 -18.67
N ALA A 234 18.42 7.10 -19.44
CA ALA A 234 19.72 7.70 -19.19
C ALA A 234 19.76 8.48 -17.86
N ALA A 235 18.68 9.19 -17.51
CA ALA A 235 18.57 9.92 -16.25
C ALA A 235 18.44 8.97 -15.05
N GLU A 236 17.72 7.85 -15.17
CA GLU A 236 17.66 6.78 -14.17
C GLU A 236 19.06 6.21 -13.93
N GLY A 237 19.80 5.90 -15.00
CA GLY A 237 21.17 5.38 -14.92
C GLY A 237 22.15 6.35 -14.27
N LEU A 238 22.11 7.62 -14.67
CA LEU A 238 22.91 8.72 -14.09
C LEU A 238 22.62 8.87 -12.59
N LEU A 239 21.34 8.91 -12.20
CA LEU A 239 20.93 9.09 -10.81
C LEU A 239 21.32 7.87 -9.96
N THR A 240 21.14 6.66 -10.48
CA THR A 240 21.57 5.42 -9.81
C THR A 240 23.07 5.42 -9.57
N ALA A 241 23.87 5.77 -10.58
CA ALA A 241 25.32 5.85 -10.47
C ALA A 241 25.73 6.87 -9.40
N THR A 242 25.13 8.07 -9.43
CA THR A 242 25.46 9.13 -8.48
C THR A 242 25.09 8.76 -7.04
N ILE A 243 23.93 8.12 -6.82
CA ILE A 243 23.54 7.61 -5.50
C ILE A 243 24.57 6.63 -4.95
N LEU A 244 25.06 5.70 -5.78
CA LEU A 244 26.09 4.74 -5.37
C LEU A 244 27.41 5.43 -5.01
N LEU A 245 27.84 6.41 -5.80
CA LEU A 245 29.05 7.17 -5.52
C LEU A 245 28.95 7.96 -4.21
N VAL A 246 27.78 8.56 -3.95
CA VAL A 246 27.52 9.23 -2.67
C VAL A 246 27.59 8.23 -1.51
N ALA A 247 26.95 7.08 -1.64
CA ALA A 247 26.94 6.07 -0.59
C ALA A 247 28.34 5.49 -0.32
N GLU A 248 29.16 5.34 -1.36
CA GLU A 248 30.48 4.70 -1.29
C GLU A 248 31.59 5.65 -0.86
N PHE A 249 31.61 6.89 -1.38
CA PHE A 249 32.76 7.80 -1.22
C PHE A 249 32.50 9.00 -0.30
N CYS A 250 31.25 9.40 -0.05
CA CYS A 250 31.00 10.53 0.84
C CYS A 250 31.06 10.13 2.33
N GLU A 251 31.32 11.10 3.19
CA GLU A 251 31.18 10.95 4.65
C GLU A 251 29.73 10.65 5.03
N PRO A 252 29.46 9.82 6.07
CA PRO A 252 28.11 9.36 6.42
C PRO A 252 27.06 10.48 6.54
N GLN A 253 27.42 11.62 7.14
CA GLN A 253 26.52 12.78 7.31
C GLN A 253 26.08 13.38 5.97
N LYS A 254 26.89 13.26 4.91
CA LYS A 254 26.62 13.80 3.57
C LYS A 254 25.93 12.79 2.65
N ARG A 255 25.61 11.58 3.11
CA ARG A 255 25.00 10.53 2.27
C ARG A 255 23.49 10.66 2.19
N HIS A 256 23.02 11.72 1.53
CA HIS A 256 21.60 12.03 1.37
C HIS A 256 21.28 12.60 -0.03
N ILE A 257 19.98 12.71 -0.34
CA ILE A 257 19.52 13.09 -1.68
C ILE A 257 19.97 14.50 -2.11
N VAL A 258 20.11 15.44 -1.17
CA VAL A 258 20.64 16.80 -1.48
C VAL A 258 22.09 16.74 -1.98
N SER A 259 22.94 15.85 -1.46
CA SER A 259 24.32 15.68 -1.98
C SER A 259 24.32 15.11 -3.38
N VAL A 260 23.42 14.18 -3.68
CA VAL A 260 23.22 13.65 -5.05
C VAL A 260 22.84 14.78 -6.00
N PHE A 261 21.93 15.67 -5.59
CA PHE A 261 21.56 16.86 -6.37
C PHE A 261 22.78 17.78 -6.61
N LYS A 262 23.49 18.16 -5.55
CA LYS A 262 24.67 19.05 -5.63
C LYS A 262 25.73 18.48 -6.59
N ILE A 263 26.00 17.17 -6.50
CA ILE A 263 26.95 16.51 -7.42
C ILE A 263 26.45 16.58 -8.87
N ILE A 264 25.19 16.26 -9.16
CA ILE A 264 24.68 16.35 -10.55
C ILE A 264 24.75 17.79 -11.06
N GLN A 265 24.48 18.78 -10.20
CA GLN A 265 24.61 20.20 -10.54
C GLN A 265 26.07 20.60 -10.85
N GLU A 266 27.05 20.11 -10.08
CA GLU A 266 28.47 20.33 -10.37
C GLU A 266 28.90 19.66 -11.67
N LEU A 267 28.40 18.45 -11.93
CA LEU A 267 28.69 17.70 -13.15
C LEU A 267 28.16 18.36 -14.44
N LEU A 268 27.18 19.26 -14.33
CA LEU A 268 26.71 20.10 -15.45
C LEU A 268 27.72 21.18 -15.85
N ALA A 269 28.61 21.58 -14.94
CA ALA A 269 29.57 22.64 -15.23
C ALA A 269 30.50 22.23 -16.38
N PRO A 270 30.93 23.17 -17.23
CA PRO A 270 31.86 22.88 -18.31
C PRO A 270 33.14 22.25 -17.76
N SER A 271 33.65 21.23 -18.44
CA SER A 271 34.88 20.58 -18.02
C SER A 271 36.10 21.38 -18.48
N GLN A 272 37.22 21.25 -17.75
CA GLN A 272 38.48 21.89 -18.15
C GLN A 272 39.23 21.12 -19.26
N GLN A 273 38.85 19.87 -19.55
CA GLN A 273 39.49 19.07 -20.60
C GLN A 273 38.64 19.07 -21.87
N LYS A 274 39.28 19.45 -22.99
CA LYS A 274 38.62 19.45 -24.30
C LYS A 274 38.09 18.05 -24.63
N GLY A 275 36.77 17.96 -24.77
CA GLY A 275 36.11 16.82 -25.39
C GLY A 275 35.57 15.75 -24.45
N GLN A 276 35.51 15.96 -23.14
CA GLN A 276 34.76 15.12 -22.20
C GLN A 276 33.92 15.98 -21.28
N ASN A 277 32.75 15.52 -20.85
CA ASN A 277 32.02 16.20 -19.77
C ASN A 277 32.59 15.77 -18.39
N GLN A 278 32.27 16.50 -17.33
CA GLN A 278 32.80 16.18 -15.99
C GLN A 278 32.35 14.80 -15.49
N PHE A 279 31.15 14.37 -15.88
CA PHE A 279 30.64 13.04 -15.52
C PHE A 279 31.46 11.91 -16.13
N GLN A 280 31.85 12.03 -17.40
CA GLN A 280 32.75 11.10 -18.08
C GLN A 280 34.13 11.07 -17.42
N GLN A 281 34.65 12.22 -16.98
CA GLN A 281 35.92 12.28 -16.25
C GLN A 281 35.82 11.58 -14.89
N LEU A 282 34.75 11.85 -14.14
CA LEU A 282 34.50 11.20 -12.86
C LEU A 282 34.38 9.68 -13.03
N MET A 283 33.63 9.23 -14.04
CA MET A 283 33.52 7.80 -14.34
C MET A 283 34.87 7.22 -14.75
N ALA A 284 35.71 7.94 -15.50
CA ALA A 284 37.04 7.46 -15.89
C ALA A 284 37.99 7.20 -14.71
N MET A 285 37.78 7.87 -13.57
CA MET A 285 38.57 7.64 -12.33
C MET A 285 38.23 6.31 -11.64
N LEU A 286 37.04 5.75 -11.88
CA LEU A 286 36.62 4.47 -11.28
C LEU A 286 37.27 3.28 -12.01
N GLN A 287 37.32 2.12 -11.36
CA GLN A 287 37.69 0.86 -12.02
C GLN A 287 36.68 0.49 -13.13
N ASN A 288 37.08 -0.31 -14.11
CA ASN A 288 36.24 -0.61 -15.28
C ASN A 288 35.05 -1.52 -14.97
N ASP A 289 35.18 -2.36 -13.95
CA ASP A 289 34.16 -3.24 -13.41
C ASP A 289 33.26 -2.57 -12.35
N HIS A 290 33.50 -1.28 -12.06
CA HIS A 290 32.70 -0.53 -11.11
C HIS A 290 31.26 -0.39 -11.58
N LYS A 291 30.31 -0.84 -10.76
CA LYS A 291 28.89 -0.96 -11.13
C LYS A 291 28.21 0.37 -11.45
N ALA A 292 28.67 1.47 -10.84
CA ALA A 292 28.23 2.82 -11.21
C ALA A 292 28.44 3.10 -12.71
N LYS A 293 29.54 2.65 -13.34
CA LYS A 293 29.75 2.78 -14.79
C LYS A 293 28.72 2.02 -15.60
N TRP A 294 28.33 0.83 -15.12
CA TRP A 294 27.39 -0.04 -15.84
C TRP A 294 25.99 0.58 -15.83
N PHE A 295 25.55 1.08 -14.68
CA PHE A 295 24.27 1.82 -14.58
C PHE A 295 24.29 3.12 -15.38
N ALA A 296 25.43 3.82 -15.39
CA ALA A 296 25.63 5.03 -16.18
C ALA A 296 25.81 4.78 -17.69
N GLY A 297 25.79 3.53 -18.17
CA GLY A 297 26.16 3.19 -19.55
C GLY A 297 25.35 3.94 -20.62
N ALA A 298 24.04 4.12 -20.41
CA ALA A 298 23.20 4.89 -21.33
C ALA A 298 23.60 6.38 -21.36
N ALA A 299 23.84 6.97 -20.19
CA ALA A 299 24.29 8.35 -20.03
C ALA A 299 25.71 8.58 -20.59
N LEU A 300 26.63 7.63 -20.38
CA LEU A 300 28.01 7.72 -20.87
C LEU A 300 28.11 7.67 -22.40
N ASN A 301 27.21 6.94 -23.04
CA ASN A 301 27.12 6.82 -24.50
C ASN A 301 26.20 7.87 -25.14
N THR A 302 25.59 8.75 -24.34
CA THR A 302 24.79 9.87 -24.86
C THR A 302 25.72 10.88 -25.55
N PHE A 303 25.29 11.42 -26.68
CA PHE A 303 26.02 12.51 -27.36
C PHE A 303 26.19 13.72 -26.43
N LYS A 304 27.27 14.47 -26.60
CA LYS A 304 27.58 15.61 -25.71
C LYS A 304 26.47 16.63 -25.69
N GLU A 305 25.87 16.89 -26.83
CA GLU A 305 24.75 17.81 -27.02
C GLU A 305 23.50 17.36 -26.24
N SER A 306 23.34 16.05 -26.03
CA SER A 306 22.18 15.44 -25.37
C SER A 306 22.39 15.19 -23.88
N MET A 307 23.63 15.21 -23.37
CA MET A 307 23.92 14.97 -21.95
C MET A 307 23.34 16.07 -21.04
N ALA A 308 23.34 17.31 -21.51
CA ALA A 308 22.71 18.42 -20.79
C ALA A 308 21.21 18.16 -20.58
N SER A 309 20.53 17.59 -21.58
CA SER A 309 19.13 17.19 -21.47
C SER A 309 18.93 16.08 -20.45
N VAL A 310 19.78 15.04 -20.45
CA VAL A 310 19.72 13.94 -19.46
C VAL A 310 19.88 14.46 -18.03
N MET A 311 20.89 15.29 -17.77
CA MET A 311 21.12 15.89 -16.45
C MET A 311 19.97 16.84 -16.08
N GLY A 312 19.47 17.62 -17.04
CA GLY A 312 18.31 18.49 -16.85
C GLY A 312 17.04 17.72 -16.47
N THR A 313 16.80 16.56 -17.08
CA THR A 313 15.70 15.65 -16.71
C THR A 313 15.85 15.17 -15.26
N ALA A 314 17.06 14.75 -14.85
CA ALA A 314 17.32 14.30 -13.48
C ALA A 314 17.12 15.43 -12.46
N LEU A 315 17.71 16.61 -12.70
CA LEU A 315 17.62 17.76 -11.79
C LEU A 315 16.19 18.29 -11.66
N SER A 316 15.44 18.34 -12.77
CA SER A 316 14.04 18.78 -12.76
C SER A 316 13.18 17.97 -11.78
N ARG A 317 13.42 16.65 -11.70
CA ARG A 317 12.75 15.78 -10.73
C ARG A 317 13.26 15.96 -9.31
N LEU A 318 14.57 16.16 -9.15
CA LEU A 318 15.19 16.38 -7.85
C LEU A 318 14.85 17.74 -7.22
N ASN A 319 14.40 18.73 -7.99
CA ASN A 319 13.95 20.02 -7.46
C ASN A 319 12.85 19.90 -6.40
N SER A 320 12.05 18.82 -6.45
CA SER A 320 11.04 18.53 -5.42
C SER A 320 11.61 18.30 -4.01
N PHE A 321 12.91 18.05 -3.90
CA PHE A 321 13.62 17.85 -2.63
C PHE A 321 14.43 19.08 -2.18
N LEU A 322 14.41 20.17 -2.96
CA LEU A 322 15.12 21.40 -2.64
C LEU A 322 14.17 22.38 -1.97
N ASP A 323 14.22 22.38 -0.66
CA ASP A 323 13.58 23.38 0.18
C ASP A 323 14.57 23.71 1.28
N SER A 324 14.79 25.00 1.58
CA SER A 324 15.66 25.41 2.68
C SER A 324 15.22 24.78 4.01
N GLU A 325 13.92 24.52 4.21
CA GLU A 325 13.42 23.80 5.39
C GLU A 325 13.84 22.32 5.43
N LEU A 326 14.04 21.69 4.26
CA LEU A 326 14.58 20.34 4.13
C LEU A 326 16.11 20.31 4.29
N GLU A 327 16.80 21.38 3.88
CA GLU A 327 18.26 21.48 3.88
C GLU A 327 18.87 21.77 5.27
N VAL A 328 18.22 22.61 6.10
CA VAL A 328 18.75 23.07 7.41
C VAL A 328 19.09 21.91 8.36
N ARG A 329 18.44 20.75 8.23
CA ARG A 329 18.76 19.59 9.07
C ARG A 329 20.06 18.86 8.68
N HIS A 330 20.59 19.11 7.48
CA HIS A 330 21.75 18.39 6.93
C HIS A 330 23.09 19.12 7.13
N GLU A 331 23.07 20.42 7.44
CA GLU A 331 24.30 21.20 7.71
C GLU A 331 24.66 21.30 9.20
N VAL A 332 23.79 20.84 10.10
CA VAL A 332 23.92 20.98 11.57
C VAL A 332 24.19 19.63 12.27
N ALA A 333 24.42 18.54 11.54
CA ALA A 333 24.63 17.20 12.10
C ALA A 333 26.02 16.63 11.83
#